data_AF-A0A7V3SNV6-F1
#
_entry.id   AF-A0A7V3SNV6-F1
#
_cell.length_a   1.000
_cell.length_b   1.000
_cell.length_c   1.000
_cell.angle_alpha   90.00
_cell.angle_beta   90.00
_cell.angle_gamma   90.00
#
_symmetry.space_group_name_H-M   'P 1'
#
loop_
_entity.id
_entity.type
_entity.pdbx_description
1 polymer ?
#
loop_
_entity_poly.entity_id
_entity_poly.type
_entity_poly.pdbx_seq_one_letter_code
_entity_poly.pdbx_strand_id
1 'polypeptide(L)'
;SSRWEGLPTVLVEALALGTPIVSTDCPSGPAEILDGGRLGRLVAVGDASALAEAILDSLSGNAPEREPADYESFTLEHALNAYSQLCGVEQ
;
A
#
# COMPACT_ATOMS: atom_id res chain seq x y z
N SER A 1 -6.01 -11.23 7.74
CA SER A 1 -4.60 -10.99 8.10
C SER A 1 -3.74 -11.96 7.31
N SER A 2 -2.79 -11.43 6.57
CA SER A 2 -1.79 -12.23 5.86
C SER A 2 -0.52 -12.32 6.70
N ARG A 3 0.18 -13.45 6.61
CA ARG A 3 1.43 -13.67 7.36
C ARG A 3 2.67 -13.37 6.52
N TRP A 4 2.52 -13.27 5.19
CA TRP A 4 3.57 -13.03 4.20
C TRP A 4 2.95 -12.49 2.91
N GLU A 5 3.55 -11.47 2.30
CA GLU A 5 3.14 -10.96 0.99
C GLU A 5 4.34 -10.86 0.03
N GLY A 6 4.11 -11.14 -1.26
CA GLY A 6 5.09 -10.92 -2.32
C GLY A 6 5.00 -9.49 -2.84
N LEU A 7 3.87 -9.15 -3.44
CA LEU A 7 3.45 -7.77 -3.74
C LEU A 7 1.96 -7.67 -3.40
N PRO A 8 1.57 -6.95 -2.35
CA PRO A 8 0.17 -6.89 -1.95
C PRO A 8 -0.61 -5.94 -2.87
N THR A 9 -1.01 -6.44 -4.05
CA THR A 9 -1.67 -5.65 -5.10
C THR A 9 -2.98 -5.01 -4.63
N VAL A 10 -3.68 -5.64 -3.70
CA VAL A 10 -4.90 -5.07 -3.08
C VAL A 10 -4.61 -3.75 -2.36
N LEU A 11 -3.42 -3.57 -1.77
CA LEU A 11 -3.03 -2.29 -1.18
C LEU A 11 -2.81 -1.21 -2.25
N VAL A 12 -2.19 -1.57 -3.38
CA VAL A 12 -2.00 -0.68 -4.52
C VAL A 12 -3.35 -0.24 -5.11
N GLU A 13 -4.28 -1.18 -5.29
CA GLU A 13 -5.63 -0.90 -5.76
C GLU A 13 -6.37 0.05 -4.80
N ALA A 14 -6.24 -0.18 -3.48
CA ALA A 14 -6.85 0.68 -2.48
C ALA A 14 -6.27 2.12 -2.49
N LEU A 15 -4.95 2.26 -2.73
CA LEU A 15 -4.32 3.58 -2.92
C LEU A 15 -4.93 4.30 -4.13
N ALA A 16 -5.04 3.62 -5.27
CA ALA A 16 -5.59 4.19 -6.51
C ALA A 16 -7.08 4.56 -6.40
N LEU A 17 -7.83 3.86 -5.55
CA LEU A 17 -9.26 4.12 -5.30
C LEU A 17 -9.49 5.11 -4.15
N GLY A 18 -8.44 5.63 -3.50
CA GLY A 18 -8.56 6.50 -2.33
C GLY A 18 -9.22 5.82 -1.12
N THR A 19 -9.23 4.49 -1.08
CA THR A 19 -9.89 3.74 -0.01
C THR A 19 -9.02 3.76 1.25
N PRO A 20 -9.55 4.06 2.45
CA PRO A 20 -8.78 3.98 3.69
C PRO A 20 -8.20 2.58 3.91
N ILE A 21 -6.93 2.52 4.29
CA ILE A 21 -6.18 1.28 4.46
C ILE A 21 -5.78 1.11 5.92
N VAL A 22 -6.09 -0.08 6.45
CA VAL A 22 -5.53 -0.60 7.69
C VAL A 22 -4.94 -1.97 7.40
N SER A 23 -3.66 -2.17 7.66
CA SER A 23 -2.95 -3.42 7.41
C SER A 23 -2.07 -3.81 8.60
N THR A 24 -1.79 -5.10 8.74
CA THR A 24 -0.75 -5.56 9.67
C THR A 24 0.63 -5.36 9.04
N ASP A 25 1.61 -4.97 9.84
CA ASP A 25 3.02 -4.85 9.45
C ASP A 25 3.71 -6.23 9.44
N CYS A 26 3.35 -7.06 8.46
CA CYS A 26 4.01 -8.34 8.25
C CYS A 26 5.11 -8.21 7.18
N PRO A 27 6.28 -8.82 7.39
CA PRO A 27 7.28 -8.95 6.33
C PRO A 27 6.76 -9.86 5.20
N SER A 28 7.00 -9.56 3.93
CA SER A 28 7.39 -8.29 3.29
C SER A 28 6.15 -7.60 2.68
N GLY A 29 6.24 -6.32 2.31
CA GLY A 29 5.24 -5.68 1.43
C GLY A 29 4.44 -4.53 2.03
N PRO A 30 3.59 -4.71 3.07
CA PRO A 30 2.71 -3.65 3.58
C PRO A 30 3.41 -2.34 3.94
N ALA A 31 4.56 -2.40 4.62
CA ALA A 31 5.32 -1.21 4.97
C ALA A 31 5.92 -0.49 3.75
N GLU A 32 6.31 -1.24 2.72
CA GLU A 32 6.87 -0.68 1.48
C GLU A 32 5.77 -0.01 0.65
N ILE A 33 4.61 -0.65 0.50
CA ILE A 33 3.49 -0.08 -0.26
C ILE A 33 2.85 1.11 0.45
N LEU A 34 2.79 1.09 1.78
CA LEU A 34 2.14 2.16 2.55
C LEU A 34 3.11 3.26 3.03
N ASP A 35 4.34 3.26 2.53
CA ASP A 35 5.39 4.23 2.85
C ASP A 35 5.56 4.42 4.37
N GLY A 36 5.88 3.31 5.05
CA GLY A 36 6.06 3.28 6.51
C GLY A 36 4.81 3.65 7.32
N GLY A 37 3.63 3.62 6.69
CA GLY A 37 2.36 3.97 7.30
C GLY A 37 1.89 5.40 7.01
N ARG A 38 2.60 6.16 6.15
CA ARG A 38 2.11 7.48 5.70
C ARG A 38 0.81 7.36 4.90
N LEU A 39 0.68 6.31 4.11
CA LEU A 39 -0.46 6.13 3.18
C LEU A 39 -1.58 5.26 3.74
N GLY A 40 -1.40 4.69 4.93
CA GLY A 40 -2.36 3.80 5.57
C GLY A 40 -1.87 3.36 6.95
N ARG A 41 -2.77 2.92 7.83
CA ARG A 41 -2.40 2.53 9.19
C ARG A 41 -1.73 1.15 9.16
N LEU A 42 -0.58 1.03 9.82
CA LEU A 42 0.12 -0.22 10.06
C LEU A 42 0.02 -0.60 11.54
N VAL A 43 -0.35 -1.85 11.82
CA VAL A 43 -0.46 -2.40 13.18
C VAL A 43 0.37 -3.67 13.33
N ALA A 44 0.78 -4.02 14.55
CA ALA A 44 1.55 -5.24 14.78
C ALA A 44 0.76 -6.51 14.41
N VAL A 45 1.46 -7.51 13.86
CA VAL A 45 0.87 -8.82 13.55
C VAL A 45 0.38 -9.48 14.84
N GLY A 46 -0.90 -9.91 14.84
CA GLY A 46 -1.51 -10.56 15.99
C GLY A 46 -2.13 -9.62 17.02
N ASP A 47 -1.96 -8.30 16.86
CA ASP A 47 -2.59 -7.30 17.72
C ASP A 47 -4.00 -6.97 17.23
N ALA A 48 -4.96 -7.81 17.63
CA ALA A 48 -6.37 -7.64 17.26
C ALA A 48 -6.99 -6.35 17.83
N SER A 49 -6.51 -5.90 18.99
CA SER A 49 -7.00 -4.67 19.62
C SER A 49 -6.55 -3.43 18.84
N ALA A 50 -5.26 -3.33 18.51
CA ALA A 50 -4.75 -2.24 17.70
C ALA A 50 -5.39 -2.21 16.30
N LEU A 51 -5.64 -3.39 15.70
CA LEU A 51 -6.35 -3.48 14.42
C LEU A 51 -7.78 -2.91 14.51
N ALA A 52 -8.52 -3.27 15.56
CA ALA A 52 -9.88 -2.77 15.76
C ALA A 52 -9.91 -1.25 15.97
N GLU A 53 -8.99 -0.71 16.78
CA GLU A 53 -8.86 0.73 17.01
C GLU A 53 -8.54 1.49 15.72
N ALA A 54 -7.58 1.00 14.92
CA ALA A 54 -7.21 1.61 13.65
C ALA A 54 -8.35 1.60 12.61
N ILE A 55 -9.19 0.56 12.61
CA ILE A 55 -10.39 0.50 11.76
C ILE A 55 -11.39 1.57 12.20
N LEU A 56 -11.67 1.69 13.50
CA LEU A 56 -12.60 2.69 14.02
C LEU A 56 -12.14 4.13 13.72
N ASP A 57 -10.85 4.42 13.91
CA ASP A 57 -10.26 5.71 13.57
C ASP A 57 -10.35 6.03 12.07
N SER A 58 -10.14 5.02 11.21
CA SER A 58 -10.30 5.20 9.76
C SER A 58 -11.75 5.50 9.38
N LEU A 59 -12.72 4.86 10.04
CA LEU A 59 -14.15 5.09 9.83
C LEU A 59 -14.64 6.45 10.35
N SER A 60 -13.94 7.08 11.29
CA SER A 60 -14.24 8.45 11.74
C SER A 60 -13.77 9.53 10.77
N GLY A 61 -13.23 9.16 9.61
CA GLY A 61 -12.75 10.08 8.58
C GLY A 61 -11.28 10.49 8.74
N ASN A 62 -10.54 9.90 9.69
CA ASN A 62 -9.13 10.19 9.91
C ASN A 62 -8.21 9.35 9.00
N ALA A 63 -8.53 9.30 7.70
CA ALA A 63 -7.70 8.61 6.71
C ALA A 63 -6.66 9.58 6.12
N PRO A 64 -5.42 9.13 5.84
CA PRO A 64 -4.45 9.96 5.13
C PRO A 64 -4.97 10.38 3.75
N GLU A 65 -4.70 11.64 3.37
CA GLU A 65 -4.82 12.09 1.99
C GLU A 65 -3.73 11.43 1.14
N ARG A 66 -4.04 11.21 -0.14
CA ARG A 66 -3.18 10.53 -1.10
C ARG A 66 -3.24 11.25 -2.42
N GLU A 67 -2.12 11.32 -3.10
CA GLU A 67 -1.97 11.92 -4.41
C GLU A 67 -1.57 10.86 -5.44
N PRO A 68 -1.80 11.09 -6.74
CA PRO A 68 -1.40 10.13 -7.79
C PRO A 68 0.07 9.70 -7.73
N ALA A 69 0.96 10.59 -7.30
CA ALA A 69 2.38 10.31 -7.10
C ALA A 69 2.66 9.18 -6.09
N ASP A 70 1.75 8.93 -5.14
CA ASP A 70 1.91 7.90 -4.12
C ASP A 70 1.78 6.47 -4.65
N TYR A 71 1.20 6.30 -5.85
CA TYR A 71 1.03 4.98 -6.48
C TYR A 71 1.46 4.96 -7.97
N GLU A 72 2.06 6.03 -8.46
CA GLU A 72 2.52 6.17 -9.86
C GLU A 72 3.49 5.06 -10.27
N SER A 73 4.35 4.62 -9.35
CA SER A 73 5.31 3.53 -9.58
C SER A 73 4.66 2.18 -9.89
N PHE A 74 3.37 2.02 -9.58
CA PHE A 74 2.61 0.79 -9.85
C PHE A 74 1.74 0.89 -11.10
N THR A 75 1.85 1.98 -11.86
CA THR A 75 1.11 2.14 -13.12
C THR A 75 1.69 1.25 -14.22
N LEU A 76 0.85 0.92 -15.20
CA LEU A 76 1.30 0.20 -16.40
C LEU A 76 2.40 0.97 -17.13
N GLU A 77 2.25 2.28 -17.26
CA GLU A 77 3.23 3.13 -17.93
C GLU A 77 4.60 3.07 -17.24
N HIS A 78 4.64 3.23 -15.92
CA HIS A 78 5.88 3.10 -15.16
C HIS A 78 6.51 1.71 -15.32
N ALA A 79 5.70 0.65 -15.21
CA ALA A 79 6.18 -0.72 -15.37
C ALA A 79 6.74 -0.96 -16.78
N LEU A 80 6.05 -0.53 -17.82
CA LEU A 80 6.51 -0.65 -19.20
C LEU A 80 7.84 0.07 -19.42
N ASN A 81 7.96 1.30 -18.92
CA ASN A 81 9.21 2.08 -19.02
C ASN A 81 10.37 1.38 -18.32
N ALA A 82 10.15 0.85 -17.10
CA ALA A 82 11.15 0.12 -16.34
C ALA A 82 11.61 -1.16 -17.08
N TYR A 83 10.67 -1.94 -17.63
CA TYR A 83 11.01 -3.14 -18.40
C TYR A 83 11.71 -2.82 -19.72
N SER A 84 11.28 -1.78 -20.44
CA SER A 84 11.91 -1.35 -21.69
C SER A 84 13.37 -0.95 -21.46
N GLN A 85 13.63 -0.17 -20.41
CA GLN A 85 14.98 0.21 -20.01
C GLN A 85 15.84 -1.00 -19.65
N LEU A 86 15.30 -1.94 -18.87
CA LEU A 86 16.01 -3.16 -18.47
C LEU A 86 16.37 -4.05 -19.67
N CYS A 87 15.45 -4.18 -20.62
CA CYS A 87 15.63 -4.99 -21.82
C CYS A 87 16.42 -4.28 -22.93
N GLY A 88 16.76 -3.00 -22.77
CA GLY A 88 17.47 -2.21 -23.78
C GLY A 88 16.66 -1.96 -25.05
N VAL A 89 15.33 -1.95 -24.94
CA VAL A 89 14.40 -1.62 -26.04
C VAL A 89 13.88 -0.21 -25.81
N GLU A 90 14.68 0.79 -26.20
CA GLU A 90 14.20 2.18 -26.23
C GLU A 90 13.10 2.33 -27.30
N GLN A 91 12.05 3.09 -27.00
CA GLN A 91 11.06 3.53 -27.98
C GLN A 91 11.59 4.74 -28.76
#